data_AF-A0A956S6P9-F1
#
_entry.id   AF-A0A956S6P9-F1
#
_cell.length_a   1.000
_cell.length_b   1.000
_cell.length_c   1.000
_cell.angle_alpha   90.00
_cell.angle_beta   90.00
_cell.angle_gamma   90.00
#
_symmetry.space_group_name_H-M   'P 1'
#
loop_
_entity.id
_entity.type
_entity.pdbx_description
1 polymer ?
#
loop_
_entity_poly.entity_id
_entity_poly.type
_entity_poly.pdbx_seq_one_letter_code
_entity_poly.pdbx_strand_id
1 'polypeptide(L)'
;MKTPILKMTNIIKEFPGVKALDGVNLELYEGKVMALMGENGAGKSTLMKILSGVYKKDGGQIFYNGVEEDIKGPKDATKKGIAIIHQELNLIKDLSIGENIFLGREFKKGFRVDFNKLHEEGDKLLK
;
A
#
# COMPACT_ATOMS: atom_id res chain seq x y z
N MET A 1 3.37 12.28 24.52
CA MET A 1 3.73 11.01 23.86
C MET A 1 3.49 11.19 22.36
N LYS A 2 4.31 10.61 21.48
CA LYS A 2 4.08 10.71 20.03
C LYS A 2 2.90 9.83 19.62
N THR A 3 2.03 10.34 18.76
CA THR A 3 0.92 9.57 18.18
C THR A 3 1.45 8.76 16.98
N PRO A 4 1.14 7.45 16.88
CA PRO A 4 1.50 6.67 15.70
C PRO A 4 0.74 7.18 14.46
N ILE A 5 1.44 7.27 13.32
CA ILE A 5 0.83 7.62 12.03
C ILE A 5 -0.02 6.46 11.50
N LEU A 6 0.38 5.24 11.79
CA LEU A 6 -0.36 4.01 11.49
C LEU A 6 -0.39 3.15 12.74
N LYS A 7 -1.59 2.70 13.12
CA LYS A 7 -1.81 1.79 14.23
C LYS A 7 -2.72 0.66 13.79
N MET A 8 -2.27 -0.58 13.93
CA MET A 8 -3.02 -1.79 13.65
C MET A 8 -3.21 -2.53 14.97
N THR A 9 -4.46 -2.80 15.36
CA THR A 9 -4.79 -3.42 16.65
C THR A 9 -5.56 -4.72 16.47
N ASN A 10 -5.07 -5.79 17.10
CA ASN A 10 -5.66 -7.13 17.08
C ASN A 10 -6.05 -7.62 15.68
N ILE A 11 -5.17 -7.41 14.70
CA ILE A 11 -5.43 -7.83 13.32
C ILE A 11 -5.46 -9.35 13.22
N ILE A 12 -6.54 -9.86 12.65
CA ILE A 12 -6.76 -11.29 12.43
C ILE A 12 -6.93 -11.53 10.94
N LYS A 13 -6.33 -12.63 10.46
CA LYS A 13 -6.54 -13.14 9.11
C LYS A 13 -6.46 -14.66 9.09
N GLU A 14 -7.50 -15.27 8.55
CA GLU A 14 -7.62 -16.70 8.36
C GLU A 14 -7.72 -17.02 6.86
N PHE A 15 -7.04 -18.10 6.48
CA PHE A 15 -7.20 -18.77 5.20
C PHE A 15 -7.61 -20.23 5.49
N PRO A 16 -8.16 -20.97 4.52
CA PRO A 16 -8.52 -22.37 4.74
C PRO A 16 -7.36 -23.17 5.34
N GLY A 17 -7.55 -23.69 6.56
CA GLY A 17 -6.58 -24.49 7.29
C GLY A 17 -5.47 -23.72 8.02
N VAL A 18 -5.43 -22.38 7.99
CA VAL A 18 -4.38 -21.61 8.68
C VAL A 18 -4.85 -20.24 9.17
N LYS A 19 -4.55 -19.93 10.44
CA LYS A 19 -4.65 -18.57 10.99
C LYS A 19 -3.36 -17.81 10.72
N ALA A 20 -3.33 -17.08 9.61
CA ALA A 20 -2.13 -16.38 9.14
C ALA A 20 -1.77 -15.15 9.98
N LEU A 21 -2.75 -14.53 10.63
CA LEU A 21 -2.54 -13.49 11.64
C LEU A 21 -3.47 -13.75 12.82
N ASP A 22 -2.91 -13.74 14.03
CA ASP A 22 -3.64 -14.00 15.27
C ASP A 22 -3.45 -12.85 16.26
N GLY A 23 -4.32 -11.84 16.18
CA GLY A 23 -4.30 -10.70 17.12
C GLY A 23 -3.04 -9.83 16.99
N VAL A 24 -2.56 -9.60 15.77
CA VAL A 24 -1.30 -8.85 15.54
C VAL A 24 -1.49 -7.36 15.81
N ASN A 25 -0.51 -6.76 16.51
CA ASN A 25 -0.46 -5.34 16.82
C ASN A 25 0.78 -4.71 16.17
N LEU A 26 0.63 -3.53 15.56
CA LEU A 26 1.73 -2.79 14.94
C LEU A 26 1.49 -1.28 15.03
N GLU A 27 2.51 -0.52 15.42
CA GLU A 27 2.48 0.94 15.48
C GLU A 27 3.68 1.53 14.74
N LEU A 28 3.42 2.31 13.70
CA LEU A 28 4.42 3.07 12.95
C LEU A 28 4.29 4.55 13.28
N TYR A 29 5.42 5.24 13.33
CA TYR A 29 5.49 6.66 13.70
C TYR A 29 6.01 7.50 12.54
N GLU A 30 5.53 8.73 12.44
CA GLU A 30 5.96 9.66 11.41
C GLU A 30 7.49 9.89 11.43
N GLY A 31 8.09 9.90 10.24
CA GLY A 31 9.53 10.07 10.06
C GLY A 31 10.38 8.87 10.54
N LYS A 32 9.75 7.72 10.83
CA LYS A 32 10.47 6.50 11.23
C LYS A 32 10.40 5.44 10.13
N VAL A 33 11.52 4.75 9.95
CA VAL A 33 11.60 3.53 9.15
C VAL A 33 11.46 2.34 10.11
N MET A 34 10.53 1.43 9.81
CA MET A 34 10.33 0.20 10.56
C MET A 34 10.70 -0.99 9.68
N ALA A 35 11.48 -1.92 10.25
CA ALA A 35 11.70 -3.22 9.65
C ALA A 35 10.74 -4.24 10.28
N LEU A 36 9.91 -4.90 9.45
CA LEU A 36 9.10 -6.03 9.87
C LEU A 36 9.82 -7.33 9.50
N MET A 37 10.35 -8.03 10.50
CA MET A 37 11.17 -9.23 10.33
C MET A 37 10.53 -10.46 10.97
N GLY A 38 10.93 -11.65 10.54
CA GLY A 38 10.40 -12.93 11.00
C GLY A 38 10.56 -14.02 9.94
N GLU A 39 10.32 -15.28 10.31
CA GLU A 39 10.49 -16.43 9.42
C GLU A 39 9.47 -16.46 8.26
N ASN A 40 9.74 -17.29 7.27
CA ASN A 40 8.77 -17.57 6.20
C ASN A 40 7.50 -18.19 6.82
N GLY A 41 6.33 -17.68 6.43
CA GLY A 41 5.07 -18.10 7.02
C GLY A 41 4.63 -17.30 8.26
N ALA A 42 5.48 -16.45 8.84
CA ALA A 42 5.13 -15.63 10.02
C ALA A 42 4.06 -14.53 9.78
N GLY A 43 3.36 -14.53 8.64
CA GLY A 43 2.28 -13.59 8.36
C GLY A 43 2.69 -12.19 7.87
N LYS A 44 3.99 -11.87 7.77
CA LYS A 44 4.49 -10.54 7.36
C LYS A 44 3.85 -10.02 6.06
N SER A 45 3.93 -10.82 4.99
CA SER A 45 3.35 -10.44 3.69
C SER A 45 1.82 -10.36 3.74
N THR A 46 1.18 -11.16 4.59
CA THR A 46 -0.27 -11.10 4.82
C THR A 46 -0.66 -9.77 5.48
N LEU A 47 0.07 -9.34 6.51
CA LEU A 47 -0.15 -8.06 7.19
C LEU A 47 0.00 -6.89 6.22
N MET A 48 1.05 -6.90 5.39
CA MET A 48 1.26 -5.87 4.36
C MET A 48 0.17 -5.89 3.29
N LYS A 49 -0.28 -7.07 2.85
CA LYS A 49 -1.39 -7.20 1.89
C LYS A 49 -2.73 -6.71 2.45
N ILE A 50 -2.94 -6.78 3.76
CA ILE A 50 -4.10 -6.17 4.41
C ILE A 50 -3.98 -4.65 4.38
N LEU A 51 -2.80 -4.12 4.72
CA LEU A 51 -2.54 -2.68 4.70
C LEU A 51 -2.67 -2.07 3.28
N SER A 52 -2.29 -2.80 2.22
CA SER A 52 -2.56 -2.38 0.83
C SER A 52 -3.98 -2.67 0.35
N GLY A 53 -4.84 -3.29 1.16
CA GLY A 53 -6.19 -3.67 0.74
C GLY A 53 -6.27 -4.81 -0.27
N VAL A 54 -5.19 -5.55 -0.53
CA VAL A 54 -5.21 -6.77 -1.35
C VAL A 54 -5.99 -7.88 -0.63
N TYR A 55 -5.87 -7.97 0.69
CA TYR A 55 -6.68 -8.84 1.52
C TYR A 55 -7.51 -8.04 2.51
N LYS A 56 -8.72 -8.54 2.81
CA LYS A 56 -9.50 -8.04 3.94
C LYS A 56 -9.06 -8.73 5.22
N LYS A 57 -8.90 -7.95 6.29
CA LYS A 57 -8.80 -8.48 7.66
C LYS A 57 -10.10 -9.17 8.05
N ASP A 58 -10.00 -10.21 8.86
CA ASP A 58 -11.17 -10.91 9.43
C ASP A 58 -11.51 -10.39 10.83
N GLY A 59 -10.59 -9.63 11.46
CA GLY A 59 -10.80 -8.96 12.74
C GLY A 59 -9.76 -7.86 13.02
N GLY A 60 -10.00 -7.09 14.08
CA GLY A 60 -9.14 -5.97 14.49
C GLY A 60 -9.49 -4.63 13.84
N GLN A 61 -8.67 -3.60 14.08
CA GLN A 61 -8.88 -2.23 13.61
C GLN A 61 -7.58 -1.64 13.05
N ILE A 62 -7.70 -0.78 12.04
CA ILE A 62 -6.59 -0.06 11.44
C ILE A 62 -6.89 1.42 11.60
N PHE A 63 -5.93 2.18 12.12
CA PHE A 63 -5.99 3.63 12.23
C PHE A 63 -4.87 4.24 11.41
N TYR A 64 -5.18 5.22 10.58
CA TYR A 64 -4.22 6.00 9.82
C TYR A 64 -4.47 7.48 10.06
N ASN A 65 -3.42 8.23 10.41
CA ASN A 65 -3.54 9.62 10.86
C ASN A 65 -4.57 9.81 11.99
N GLY A 66 -4.69 8.83 12.89
CA GLY A 66 -5.64 8.85 14.01
C GLY A 66 -7.09 8.56 13.65
N VAL A 67 -7.43 8.33 12.38
CA VAL A 67 -8.77 7.98 11.92
C VAL A 67 -8.86 6.48 11.72
N GLU A 68 -9.94 5.85 12.19
CA GLU A 68 -10.19 4.43 11.90
C GLU A 68 -10.52 4.26 10.41
N GLU A 69 -9.78 3.37 9.75
CA GLU A 69 -9.85 3.15 8.32
C GLU A 69 -10.29 1.71 8.01
N ASP A 70 -11.32 1.60 7.17
CA ASP A 70 -11.64 0.37 6.45
C ASP A 70 -11.09 0.47 5.03
N ILE A 71 -9.97 -0.22 4.76
CA ILE A 71 -9.28 -0.18 3.48
C ILE A 71 -9.99 -1.13 2.50
N LYS A 72 -10.70 -0.55 1.53
CA LYS A 72 -11.58 -1.32 0.62
C LYS A 72 -10.85 -1.97 -0.56
N GLY A 73 -9.59 -1.60 -0.79
CA GLY A 73 -8.77 -2.14 -1.87
C GLY A 73 -7.51 -1.31 -2.15
N PRO A 74 -6.66 -1.74 -3.10
CA PRO A 74 -5.40 -1.05 -3.42
C PRO A 74 -5.56 0.40 -3.87
N LYS A 75 -6.62 0.69 -4.65
CA LYS A 75 -6.92 2.07 -5.06
C LYS A 75 -7.32 2.96 -3.88
N ASP A 76 -8.02 2.39 -2.90
CA ASP A 76 -8.45 3.11 -1.70
C ASP A 76 -7.25 3.37 -0.76
N ALA A 77 -6.40 2.36 -0.55
CA ALA A 77 -5.14 2.52 0.18
C ALA A 77 -4.27 3.63 -0.41
N THR A 78 -4.11 3.63 -1.74
CA THR A 78 -3.32 4.67 -2.43
C THR A 78 -3.91 6.06 -2.25
N LYS A 79 -5.25 6.22 -2.32
CA LYS A 79 -5.93 7.51 -2.09
C LYS A 79 -5.73 8.02 -0.67
N LYS A 80 -5.58 7.11 0.30
CA LYS A 80 -5.28 7.43 1.70
C LYS A 80 -3.79 7.73 1.92
N GLY A 81 -2.93 7.63 0.90
CA GLY A 81 -1.49 7.87 1.02
C GLY A 81 -0.68 6.63 1.42
N ILE A 82 -1.29 5.44 1.40
CA ILE A 82 -0.61 4.17 1.66
C ILE A 82 -0.20 3.54 0.32
N ALA A 83 1.09 3.53 0.04
CA ALA A 83 1.67 2.87 -1.13
C ALA A 83 2.45 1.62 -0.72
N ILE A 84 2.36 0.56 -1.54
CA ILE A 84 3.16 -0.66 -1.38
C ILE A 84 3.94 -0.92 -2.65
N ILE A 85 5.21 -1.26 -2.49
CA ILE A 85 6.07 -1.77 -3.55
C ILE A 85 6.14 -3.29 -3.36
N HIS A 86 5.69 -4.03 -4.38
CA HIS A 86 5.74 -5.49 -4.35
C HIS A 86 7.16 -5.99 -4.64
N GLN A 87 7.47 -7.19 -4.13
CA GLN A 87 8.79 -7.80 -4.27
C GLN A 87 9.19 -8.04 -5.73
N GLU A 88 8.23 -8.34 -6.59
CA GLU A 88 8.44 -8.46 -8.03
C GLU A 88 7.99 -7.18 -8.74
N LEU A 89 8.88 -6.65 -9.60
CA LEU A 89 8.61 -5.47 -10.41
C LEU A 89 7.73 -5.85 -11.60
N ASN A 90 6.45 -5.50 -11.54
CA ASN A 90 5.49 -5.71 -12.62
C ASN A 90 5.50 -4.52 -13.59
N LEU A 91 6.61 -4.34 -14.31
CA LEU A 91 6.73 -3.33 -15.36
C LEU A 91 6.04 -3.82 -16.64
N ILE A 92 5.30 -2.93 -17.30
CA ILE A 92 4.79 -3.18 -18.65
C ILE A 92 5.87 -2.70 -19.62
N LYS A 93 6.54 -3.65 -20.25
CA LYS A 93 7.72 -3.39 -21.10
C LYS A 93 7.42 -2.54 -22.33
N ASP A 94 6.19 -2.59 -22.80
CA ASP A 94 5.73 -1.83 -23.97
C ASP A 94 5.36 -0.38 -23.63
N LEU A 95 5.38 -0.01 -22.34
CA LEU A 95 5.15 1.35 -21.87
C LEU A 95 6.48 2.05 -21.58
N SER A 96 6.53 3.35 -21.86
CA SER A 96 7.65 4.19 -21.43
C SER A 96 7.75 4.26 -19.90
N ILE A 97 8.86 4.84 -19.40
CA ILE A 97 9.07 5.03 -17.95
C ILE A 97 7.95 5.89 -17.36
N GLY A 98 7.63 7.02 -18.00
CA GLY A 98 6.55 7.90 -17.55
C GLY A 98 5.20 7.17 -17.52
N GLU A 99 4.91 6.35 -18.55
CA GLU A 99 3.66 5.60 -18.61
C GLU A 99 3.57 4.55 -17.51
N ASN A 100 4.68 3.88 -17.16
CA ASN A 100 4.73 2.97 -16.01
C ASN A 100 4.55 3.71 -14.67
N ILE A 101 5.15 4.89 -14.49
CA ILE A 101 5.04 5.70 -13.27
C ILE A 101 3.59 6.16 -13.04
N PHE A 102 2.94 6.65 -14.09
CA PHE A 102 1.61 7.26 -14.02
C PHE A 102 0.48 6.31 -14.42
N LEU A 103 0.74 5.00 -14.56
CA LEU A 103 -0.30 4.03 -14.90
C LEU A 103 -1.45 4.06 -13.87
N GLY A 104 -2.68 4.20 -14.35
CA GLY A 104 -3.89 4.39 -13.54
C GLY A 104 -4.03 5.76 -12.87
N ARG A 105 -3.08 6.67 -13.12
CA ARG A 105 -2.99 8.06 -12.65
C ARG A 105 -2.62 9.00 -13.80
N GLU A 106 -3.06 8.67 -15.01
CA GLU A 106 -2.70 9.38 -16.22
C GLU A 106 -3.25 10.82 -16.20
N PHE A 107 -2.44 11.78 -16.65
CA PHE A 107 -2.92 13.13 -16.90
C PHE A 107 -3.91 13.11 -18.06
N LYS A 108 -5.03 13.81 -17.92
CA LYS A 108 -6.08 13.84 -18.95
C LYS A 108 -6.23 15.22 -19.57
N LYS A 109 -6.38 15.26 -20.89
CA LYS A 109 -6.78 16.42 -21.67
C LYS A 109 -8.12 16.10 -22.35
N GLY A 110 -9.21 16.42 -21.67
CA GLY A 110 -10.55 15.95 -22.03
C GLY A 110 -10.66 14.43 -21.91
N PHE A 111 -11.06 13.74 -22.98
CA PHE A 111 -11.20 12.28 -23.02
C PHE A 111 -9.91 11.53 -23.34
N ARG A 112 -8.80 12.23 -23.65
CA ARG A 112 -7.52 11.62 -24.03
C ARG A 112 -6.48 11.78 -22.91
N VAL A 113 -5.50 10.89 -22.91
CA VAL A 113 -4.30 11.01 -22.07
C VAL A 113 -3.43 12.15 -22.62
N ASP A 114 -2.91 12.99 -21.72
CA ASP A 114 -1.93 14.03 -22.02
C ASP A 114 -0.51 13.48 -21.88
N PHE A 115 -0.02 12.84 -22.95
CA PHE A 115 1.31 12.24 -22.98
C PHE A 115 2.43 13.26 -22.80
N ASN A 116 2.27 14.49 -23.31
CA ASN A 116 3.29 15.53 -23.15
C ASN A 116 3.50 15.86 -21.67
N LYS A 117 2.40 16.09 -20.93
CA LYS A 117 2.48 16.33 -19.49
C LYS A 117 2.99 15.12 -18.73
N LEU A 118 2.58 13.92 -19.13
CA LEU A 118 3.03 12.67 -18.52
C LEU A 118 4.54 12.47 -18.62
N HIS A 119 5.14 12.73 -19.79
CA HIS A 119 6.59 12.64 -19.96
C HIS A 119 7.33 13.76 -19.20
N GLU A 120 6.81 15.00 -19.25
CA GLU A 120 7.40 16.14 -18.52
C GLU A 120 7.46 15.87 -17.00
N GLU A 121 6.36 15.39 -16.41
CA GLU A 121 6.31 15.05 -14.99
C GLU A 121 7.15 13.81 -14.67
N GLY A 122 7.25 12.86 -15.60
CA GLY A 122 8.14 11.70 -15.47
C GLY A 122 9.60 12.12 -15.36
N ASP A 123 10.04 13.01 -16.24
CA ASP A 123 11.42 13.51 -16.26
C ASP A 123 11.78 14.30 -15.00
N LYS A 124 10.82 15.00 -14.38
CA LYS A 124 11.03 15.70 -13.10
C LYS A 124 11.30 14.75 -11.95
N LEU A 125 10.69 13.55 -11.94
CA LEU A 125 10.85 12.55 -10.89
C LEU A 125 12.17 11.76 -10.99
N LEU A 126 12.81 11.77 -12.16
CA LEU A 126 14.02 11.02 -12.44
C LEU A 126 15.31 11.85 -12.31
N LYS A 127 15.18 13.15 -12.01
CA LYS A 127 16.30 14.06 -11.69
C LYS A 127 16.64 14.02 -10.21
#